data_AF-A0A1W1I2R1-F1
#
_entry.id   AF-A0A1W1I2R1-F1
#
_cell.length_a   1.000
_cell.length_b   1.000
_cell.length_c   1.000
_cell.angle_alpha   90.00
_cell.angle_beta   90.00
_cell.angle_gamma   90.00
#
_symmetry.space_group_name_H-M   'P 1'
#
loop_
_entity.id
_entity.type
_entity.pdbx_description
1 polymer ?
#
loop_
_entity_poly.entity_id
_entity_poly.type
_entity_poly.pdbx_seq_one_letter_code
_entity_poly.pdbx_strand_id
1 'polypeptide(L)'
;MTDQKSILIACALASTGFLWGCETTTSSTGGGGPSQQEAARAVVDYRRLAAELREMAHRRELEADVLAKQQNPDQAMIAHWREMAQHLRAEADTAEQHAQEMQRSVPHGMMQ
;
A
#
# COMPACT_ATOMS: atom_id res chain seq x y z
N MET A 1 -35.55 -23.24 -11.61
CA MET A 1 -34.53 -23.50 -10.56
C MET A 1 -33.97 -22.15 -10.17
N THR A 2 -34.34 -21.76 -8.96
CA THR A 2 -34.24 -20.42 -8.38
C THR A 2 -33.10 -20.45 -7.37
N ASP A 3 -32.22 -19.44 -7.36
CA ASP A 3 -31.39 -19.00 -6.23
C ASP A 3 -30.50 -17.86 -6.80
N GLN A 4 -30.69 -16.56 -6.58
CA GLN A 4 -31.29 -15.76 -5.52
C GLN A 4 -30.73 -16.00 -4.10
N LYS A 5 -29.41 -16.19 -3.99
CA LYS A 5 -28.68 -16.04 -2.72
C LYS A 5 -27.35 -15.33 -2.92
N SER A 6 -27.43 -14.13 -3.48
CA SER A 6 -26.54 -13.04 -3.08
C SER A 6 -26.99 -12.55 -1.69
N ILE A 7 -26.08 -11.88 -0.98
CA ILE A 7 -26.30 -11.05 0.21
C ILE A 7 -26.16 -11.82 1.54
N LEU A 8 -25.36 -11.25 2.46
CA LEU A 8 -25.11 -11.63 3.86
C LEU A 8 -23.78 -12.36 4.16
N ILE A 9 -22.64 -11.75 3.83
CA ILE A 9 -21.48 -11.78 4.74
C ILE A 9 -20.99 -10.34 4.89
N ALA A 10 -21.85 -9.51 5.46
CA ALA A 10 -21.50 -8.27 6.12
C ALA A 10 -21.71 -8.48 7.62
N CYS A 11 -20.79 -7.95 8.41
CA CYS A 11 -20.94 -7.67 9.85
C CYS A 11 -20.98 -8.86 10.83
N ALA A 12 -19.81 -9.21 11.34
CA ALA A 12 -19.64 -9.53 12.77
C ALA A 12 -18.24 -9.06 13.18
N LEU A 13 -18.10 -7.79 13.59
CA LEU A 13 -18.18 -7.32 14.98
C LEU A 13 -17.02 -7.81 15.85
N ALA A 14 -16.11 -6.87 16.16
CA ALA A 14 -15.55 -6.58 17.49
C ALA A 14 -14.22 -5.82 17.28
N SER A 15 -14.21 -4.49 17.19
CA SER A 15 -14.47 -3.56 18.30
C SER A 15 -13.77 -3.99 19.58
N THR A 16 -12.44 -3.91 19.60
CA THR A 16 -11.69 -3.71 20.85
C THR A 16 -10.75 -2.52 20.68
N GLY A 17 -11.16 -1.42 21.32
CA GLY A 17 -10.35 -0.34 21.87
C GLY A 17 -9.07 0.07 21.15
N PHE A 18 -9.18 1.11 20.33
CA PHE A 18 -8.14 2.13 20.30
C PHE A 18 -8.76 3.46 20.68
N LEU A 19 -8.68 3.77 21.97
CA LEU A 19 -8.93 5.10 22.51
C LEU A 19 -7.78 6.00 22.04
N TRP A 20 -7.98 6.73 20.95
CA TRP A 20 -7.28 7.97 20.71
C TRP A 20 -8.30 8.99 20.24
N GLY A 21 -8.66 9.90 21.16
CA GLY A 21 -9.55 11.01 20.87
C GLY A 21 -8.96 11.95 19.84
N CYS A 22 -9.77 12.35 18.88
CA CYS A 22 -9.93 13.76 18.53
C CYS A 22 -11.31 13.91 17.87
N GLU A 23 -12.27 14.25 18.70
CA GLU A 23 -13.47 14.99 18.35
C GLU A 23 -13.15 16.22 17.49
N THR A 24 -13.65 16.28 16.25
CA THR A 24 -13.97 17.57 15.60
C THR A 24 -15.03 17.38 14.50
N THR A 25 -16.26 17.75 14.86
CA THR A 25 -17.19 18.64 14.14
C THR A 25 -17.45 18.43 12.64
N THR A 26 -18.71 18.08 12.35
CA THR A 26 -19.47 18.35 11.12
C THR A 26 -19.15 19.71 10.49
N SER A 27 -18.88 19.77 9.17
CA SER A 27 -19.23 20.94 8.33
C SER A 27 -19.10 20.61 6.83
N SER A 28 -20.27 20.60 6.18
CA SER A 28 -20.61 21.26 4.90
C SER A 28 -19.62 21.27 3.72
N THR A 29 -20.08 20.69 2.62
CA THR A 29 -20.13 21.29 1.26
C THR A 29 -19.05 22.32 0.88
N GLY A 30 -18.15 21.92 0.00
CA GLY A 30 -17.35 22.81 -0.83
C GLY A 30 -16.60 22.00 -1.89
N GLY A 31 -16.92 22.18 -3.17
CA GLY A 31 -16.13 21.62 -4.24
C GLY A 31 -14.71 22.20 -4.19
N GLY A 32 -13.71 21.35 -4.10
CA GLY A 32 -12.31 21.75 -4.03
C GLY A 32 -11.44 20.51 -4.21
N GLY A 33 -10.41 20.61 -5.06
CA GLY A 33 -9.38 19.57 -5.15
C GLY A 33 -8.77 19.29 -3.77
N PRO A 34 -8.07 18.15 -3.61
CA PRO A 34 -7.49 17.75 -2.33
C PRO A 34 -6.71 18.92 -1.74
N SER A 35 -6.98 19.23 -0.47
CA SER A 35 -6.23 20.25 0.24
C SER A 35 -4.74 19.88 0.22
N GLN A 36 -3.84 20.87 0.24
CA GLN A 36 -2.39 20.61 0.20
C GLN A 36 -1.94 19.64 1.31
N GLN A 37 -2.64 19.65 2.45
CA GLN A 37 -2.38 18.74 3.57
C GLN A 37 -2.81 17.30 3.26
N GLU A 38 -3.93 17.08 2.56
CA GLU A 38 -4.36 15.75 2.11
C GLU A 38 -3.41 15.19 1.05
N ALA A 39 -2.97 16.02 0.10
CA ALA A 39 -1.99 15.59 -0.91
C ALA A 39 -0.63 15.24 -0.28
N ALA A 40 -0.17 16.03 0.70
CA ALA A 40 1.06 15.73 1.44
C ALA A 40 0.97 14.43 2.25
N ARG A 41 -0.19 14.15 2.88
CA ARG A 41 -0.43 12.86 3.56
C ARG A 41 -0.40 11.70 2.58
N ALA A 42 -1.08 11.82 1.45
CA ALA A 42 -1.07 10.80 0.42
C ALA A 42 0.35 10.49 -0.07
N VAL A 43 1.19 11.51 -0.32
CA VAL A 43 2.61 11.31 -0.69
C VAL A 43 3.37 10.49 0.36
N VAL A 44 3.15 10.76 1.65
CA VAL A 44 3.77 9.99 2.75
C VAL A 44 3.28 8.54 2.73
N ASP A 45 1.98 8.32 2.51
CA ASP A 45 1.39 6.99 2.47
C ASP A 45 1.94 6.14 1.31
N TYR A 46 2.06 6.71 0.11
CA TYR A 46 2.66 5.98 -1.02
C TYR A 46 4.15 5.69 -0.83
N ARG A 47 4.91 6.61 -0.22
CA ARG A 47 6.31 6.35 0.13
C ARG A 47 6.44 5.24 1.15
N ARG A 48 5.56 5.21 2.15
CA ARG A 48 5.49 4.12 3.12
C ARG A 48 5.17 2.80 2.45
N LEU A 49 4.17 2.77 1.57
CA LEU A 49 3.82 1.58 0.80
C LEU A 49 5.00 1.09 -0.06
N ALA A 50 5.71 1.99 -0.75
CA ALA A 50 6.90 1.64 -1.52
C ALA A 50 8.00 1.02 -0.63
N ALA A 51 8.21 1.55 0.57
CA ALA A 51 9.16 0.99 1.53
C ALA A 51 8.73 -0.42 2.02
N GLU A 52 7.46 -0.61 2.34
CA GLU A 52 6.91 -1.90 2.76
C GLU A 52 7.02 -2.95 1.65
N LEU A 53 6.75 -2.58 0.39
CA LEU A 53 6.90 -3.44 -0.78
C LEU A 53 8.38 -3.82 -1.03
N ARG A 54 9.31 -2.87 -0.89
CA ARG A 54 10.76 -3.15 -1.01
C ARG A 54 11.24 -4.11 0.08
N GLU A 55 10.78 -3.93 1.31
CA GLU A 55 11.11 -4.83 2.42
C GLU A 55 10.57 -6.24 2.16
N MET A 56 9.33 -6.36 1.68
CA MET A 56 8.77 -7.65 1.28
C MET A 56 9.58 -8.29 0.15
N ALA A 57 9.96 -7.53 -0.87
CA ALA A 57 10.80 -8.03 -1.96
C ALA A 57 12.14 -8.57 -1.43
N HIS A 58 12.79 -7.84 -0.54
CA HIS A 58 14.06 -8.25 0.06
C HIS A 58 13.92 -9.58 0.82
N ARG A 59 12.85 -9.76 1.60
CA ARG A 59 12.58 -11.03 2.29
C ARG A 59 12.44 -12.20 1.32
N ARG A 60 11.78 -11.99 0.17
CA ARG A 60 11.62 -13.05 -0.85
C ARG A 60 12.94 -13.41 -1.52
N GLU A 61 13.84 -12.45 -1.71
CA GLU A 61 15.19 -12.76 -2.19
C GLU A 61 15.99 -13.56 -1.16
N LEU A 62 15.91 -13.19 0.13
CA LEU A 62 16.57 -13.96 1.18
C LEU A 62 16.05 -15.40 1.25
N GLU A 63 14.75 -15.61 1.10
CA GLU A 63 14.16 -16.96 1.02
C GLU A 63 14.71 -17.73 -0.20
N ALA A 64 14.79 -17.09 -1.36
CA ALA A 64 15.39 -17.68 -2.56
C ALA A 64 16.87 -18.05 -2.35
N ASP A 65 17.63 -17.19 -1.68
CA ASP A 65 19.05 -17.41 -1.39
C ASP A 65 19.28 -18.52 -0.35
N VAL A 66 18.38 -18.66 0.62
CA VAL A 66 18.40 -19.77 1.58
C VAL A 66 18.09 -21.09 0.85
N LEU A 67 17.09 -21.11 -0.03
CA LEU A 67 16.75 -22.29 -0.83
C LEU A 67 17.90 -22.69 -1.76
N ALA A 68 18.58 -21.73 -2.36
CA ALA A 68 19.72 -21.97 -3.25
C ALA A 68 20.92 -22.63 -2.57
N LYS A 69 21.04 -22.51 -1.24
CA LYS A 69 22.13 -23.10 -0.44
C LYS A 69 21.85 -24.55 0.00
N GLN A 70 20.67 -25.09 -0.27
CA GLN A 70 20.32 -26.46 0.11
C GLN A 70 21.07 -27.49 -0.74
N GLN A 71 21.23 -28.72 -0.21
CA GLN A 71 21.99 -29.79 -0.88
C GLN A 71 21.34 -30.24 -2.21
N ASN A 72 20.01 -30.12 -2.33
CA ASN A 72 19.25 -30.34 -3.56
C ASN A 72 18.27 -29.16 -3.74
N PRO A 73 18.72 -28.04 -4.33
CA PRO A 73 17.92 -26.83 -4.41
C PRO A 73 16.76 -26.99 -5.40
N ASP A 74 15.55 -26.68 -4.95
CA ASP A 74 14.37 -26.60 -5.82
C ASP A 74 14.43 -25.33 -6.68
N GLN A 75 14.89 -25.50 -7.92
CA GLN A 75 15.07 -24.40 -8.86
C GLN A 75 13.75 -23.72 -9.24
N ALA A 76 12.63 -24.45 -9.28
CA ALA A 76 11.33 -23.87 -9.60
C ALA A 76 10.86 -22.96 -8.47
N MET A 77 11.03 -23.40 -7.22
CA MET A 77 10.72 -22.60 -6.05
C MET A 77 11.61 -21.36 -5.95
N ILE A 78 12.91 -21.50 -6.19
CA ILE A 78 13.86 -20.36 -6.21
C ILE A 78 13.47 -19.33 -7.28
N ALA A 79 13.14 -19.78 -8.50
CA ALA A 79 12.69 -18.89 -9.57
C ALA A 79 11.39 -18.17 -9.17
N HIS A 80 10.43 -18.87 -8.59
CA HIS A 80 9.18 -18.29 -8.11
C HIS A 80 9.39 -17.18 -7.08
N TRP A 81 10.24 -17.40 -6.07
CA TRP A 81 10.53 -16.37 -5.05
C TRP A 81 11.25 -15.15 -5.65
N ARG A 82 12.14 -15.37 -6.62
CA ARG A 82 12.83 -14.28 -7.34
C ARG A 82 11.88 -13.47 -8.22
N GLU A 83 10.98 -14.14 -8.94
CA GLU A 83 9.93 -13.47 -9.72
C GLU A 83 9.02 -12.64 -8.83
N MET A 84 8.61 -13.18 -7.67
CA MET A 84 7.78 -12.41 -6.73
C MET A 84 8.54 -11.21 -6.14
N ALA A 85 9.83 -11.35 -5.84
CA ALA A 85 10.65 -10.21 -5.42
C ALA A 85 10.71 -9.12 -6.49
N GLN A 86 10.84 -9.49 -7.76
CA GLN A 86 10.81 -8.54 -8.89
C GLN A 86 9.45 -7.85 -9.01
N HIS A 87 8.35 -8.60 -8.87
CA HIS A 87 7.00 -8.03 -8.91
C HIS A 87 6.79 -6.99 -7.81
N LEU A 88 7.18 -7.32 -6.56
CA LEU A 88 7.08 -6.40 -5.42
C LEU A 88 7.91 -5.14 -5.61
N ARG A 89 9.09 -5.24 -6.24
CA ARG A 89 9.90 -4.06 -6.60
C ARG A 89 9.21 -3.19 -7.65
N ALA A 90 8.64 -3.80 -8.69
CA ALA A 90 7.93 -3.05 -9.72
C ALA A 90 6.72 -2.30 -9.15
N GLU A 91 5.98 -2.92 -8.22
CA GLU A 91 4.91 -2.25 -7.48
C GLU A 91 5.44 -1.12 -6.59
N ALA A 92 6.57 -1.33 -5.90
CA ALA A 92 7.19 -0.30 -5.08
C ALA A 92 7.61 0.93 -5.92
N ASP A 93 8.17 0.69 -7.11
CA ASP A 93 8.56 1.74 -8.02
C ASP A 93 7.34 2.50 -8.56
N THR A 94 6.24 1.79 -8.81
CA THR A 94 4.96 2.41 -9.20
C THR A 94 4.41 3.29 -8.07
N ALA A 95 4.43 2.81 -6.82
CA ALA A 95 4.02 3.59 -5.66
C ALA A 95 4.90 4.83 -5.47
N GLU A 96 6.21 4.72 -5.66
CA GLU A 96 7.15 5.85 -5.61
C GLU A 96 6.87 6.86 -6.74
N GLN A 97 6.58 6.40 -7.96
CA GLN A 97 6.20 7.25 -9.08
C GLN A 97 4.94 8.06 -8.75
N HIS A 98 3.90 7.41 -8.21
CA HIS A 98 2.69 8.11 -7.77
C HIS A 98 2.97 9.13 -6.66
N ALA A 99 3.82 8.80 -5.69
CA ALA A 99 4.23 9.76 -4.68
C ALA A 99 4.93 10.99 -5.30
N GLN A 100 5.79 10.79 -6.30
CA GLN A 100 6.48 11.87 -6.99
C GLN A 100 5.52 12.72 -7.84
N GLU A 101 4.60 12.09 -8.57
CA GLU A 101 3.58 12.77 -9.37
C GLU A 101 2.69 13.65 -8.50
N MET A 102 2.23 13.12 -7.36
CA MET A 102 1.43 13.88 -6.42
C MET A 102 2.23 15.01 -5.77
N GLN A 103 3.50 14.77 -5.43
CA GLN A 103 4.35 15.84 -4.88
C GLN A 103 4.51 16.99 -5.89
N ARG A 104 4.63 16.68 -7.19
CA ARG A 104 4.72 17.68 -8.27
C ARG A 104 3.40 18.41 -8.50
N SER A 105 2.26 17.77 -8.21
CA SER A 105 0.94 18.36 -8.39
C SER A 105 0.49 19.22 -7.20
N VAL A 106 1.20 19.18 -6.06
CA VAL A 106 0.96 20.13 -4.96
C VAL A 106 1.49 21.50 -5.36
N PRO A 107 0.64 22.52 -5.59
CA PRO A 107 1.11 23.86 -5.83
C PRO A 107 1.78 24.37 -4.56
N HIS A 108 3.12 24.44 -4.57
CA HIS A 108 3.85 25.21 -3.56
C HIS A 108 3.34 26.65 -3.66
N GLY A 109 2.68 27.11 -2.60
CA GLY A 109 1.92 28.35 -2.61
C GLY A 109 2.64 29.46 -3.36
N MET A 110 2.00 29.99 -4.39
CA MET A 110 2.26 31.35 -4.83
C MET A 110 1.99 32.24 -3.62
N MET A 111 3.04 32.49 -2.82
CA MET A 111 3.01 33.52 -1.81
C MET A 111 2.91 34.84 -2.57
N GLN A 112 1.74 35.47 -2.52
CA GLN A 112 1.60 36.91 -2.80
C GLN A 112 2.03 37.70 -1.56
#